data_AF-A0A819DRP6-F1
#
_entry.id   AF-A0A819DRP6-F1
#
_cell.length_a   1.000
_cell.length_b   1.000
_cell.length_c   1.000
_cell.angle_alpha   90.00
_cell.angle_beta   90.00
_cell.angle_gamma   90.00
#
_symmetry.space_group_name_H-M   'P 1'
#
loop_
_entity.id
_entity.type
_entity.pdbx_description
1 polymer ?
#
loop_
_entity_poly.entity_id
_entity_poly.type
_entity_poly.pdbx_seq_one_letter_code
_entity_poly.pdbx_strand_id
1 'polypeptide(L)'
;MDQRAVRNQANLQLIDKKLNELKFNEDTAFTNVDLMTFTCCLTLNTCRDMMIESLDDIMGVGLVVERQEHVVDAPTLISVKHVSVTILSRSACDDAIKMKLNIGDAAQLHGGFISSKTTAPVTSTNLNQQKLNNNQSEFTRGVAAEPINTFLPLYICDAHFERVQIMLEPILGYIFTLDIAGYKNDQLLGLYSILGQMMNACSRNSSEREEIILYEFTRLCHGLLPRTLEYLGQENDILKKFLTNPTGRSKAHIQNLMTLFGYIHALDIKTIDETLRYAIVEELYRRHFSYVYHNTSENIINEHLQSLLYDKDDDNNNNNNNNDTNNELNINDLSFVKTKNDKTNDGHFGKYARAILKKNEKNPKIPIENIDIEYEIPEREISLMNNKIRSKMIELLSSFSIKPFRNVLDRFGIRMMDISNEHECLILRSMLVQCLRFYSNESINSAILNKTFFNVQTDSEQILRVAHEEFNANRQNLTANKIEQIRIFELARRTVLTNDIGVYLGRMMAYAPTRGGKIFDTILSLLLDRTQKQVPLLAEKISIIFTGRYKEHRDAEKEFDVLSNGIAWFPDRSIINRVKEALGEDQWDDLDRLMSGRTCGHVYRLSDIPNRHGYCNSHPNPLLVVQWSP
;
A
#
# COMPACT_ATOMS: atom_id res chain seq x y z
N MET A 1 27.20 9.28 7.23
CA MET A 1 27.47 10.73 7.12
C MET A 1 28.96 11.01 7.11
N ASP A 2 29.72 10.48 8.07
CA ASP A 2 31.16 10.72 8.22
C ASP A 2 31.99 10.45 6.96
N GLN A 3 31.69 9.38 6.21
CA GLN A 3 32.35 9.11 4.93
C GLN A 3 32.08 10.18 3.85
N ARG A 4 30.90 10.80 3.86
CA ARG A 4 30.57 11.93 2.95
C ARG A 4 31.38 13.16 3.38
N ALA A 5 31.39 13.46 4.67
CA ALA A 5 32.12 14.58 5.26
C ALA A 5 33.62 14.53 4.92
N VAL A 6 34.26 13.36 5.10
CA VAL A 6 35.68 13.14 4.77
C VAL A 6 35.97 13.36 3.28
N ARG A 7 35.09 12.89 2.39
CA ARG A 7 35.27 13.09 0.93
C ARG A 7 35.16 14.55 0.53
N ASN A 8 34.26 15.29 1.17
CA ASN A 8 33.99 16.68 0.81
C ASN A 8 34.94 17.68 1.49
N GLN A 9 35.75 17.25 2.47
CA GLN A 9 36.72 18.12 3.15
C GLN A 9 37.74 18.76 2.18
N ALA A 10 38.21 17.99 1.19
CA ALA A 10 39.10 18.51 0.14
C ALA A 10 38.40 19.56 -0.74
N ASN A 11 37.10 19.38 -1.01
CA ASN A 11 36.32 20.35 -1.77
C ASN A 11 36.14 21.67 -1.02
N LEU A 12 35.96 21.63 0.31
CA LEU A 12 35.89 22.85 1.12
C LEU A 12 37.17 23.69 1.02
N GLN A 13 38.34 23.06 0.94
CA GLN A 13 39.61 23.78 0.72
C GLN A 13 39.72 24.37 -0.69
N LEU A 14 39.11 23.72 -1.69
CA LEU A 14 39.07 24.21 -3.07
C LEU A 14 38.10 25.39 -3.24
N ILE A 15 37.09 25.53 -2.38
CA ILE A 15 36.15 26.66 -2.41
C ILE A 15 36.89 27.98 -2.22
N ASP A 16 37.75 28.09 -1.20
CA ASP A 16 38.52 29.32 -0.95
C ASP A 16 39.37 29.71 -2.18
N LYS A 17 39.99 28.73 -2.83
CA LYS A 17 40.75 28.98 -4.06
C LYS A 17 39.85 29.51 -5.18
N LYS A 18 38.70 28.89 -5.41
CA LYS A 18 37.74 29.31 -6.45
C LYS A 18 37.19 30.71 -6.18
N LEU A 19 36.90 31.04 -4.92
CA LEU A 19 36.43 32.37 -4.53
C LEU A 19 37.48 33.45 -4.79
N ASN A 20 38.76 33.17 -4.49
CA ASN A 20 39.86 34.09 -4.77
C ASN A 20 40.13 34.30 -6.27
N GLU A 21 39.80 33.32 -7.11
CA GLU A 21 39.93 33.40 -8.56
C GLU A 21 38.77 34.16 -9.22
N LEU A 22 37.63 34.29 -8.52
CA LEU A 22 36.46 35.00 -9.03
C LEU A 22 36.74 36.49 -9.17
N LYS A 23 36.49 37.06 -10.35
CA LYS A 23 36.62 38.49 -10.60
C LYS A 23 35.36 38.99 -11.28
N PHE A 24 34.83 40.10 -10.79
CA PHE A 24 33.73 40.81 -11.44
C PHE A 24 34.07 42.29 -11.58
N ASN A 25 33.43 42.95 -12.54
CA ASN A 25 33.58 44.39 -12.72
C ASN A 25 32.55 45.13 -11.86
N GLU A 26 33.03 45.82 -10.82
CA GLU A 26 32.20 46.55 -9.85
C GLU A 26 31.30 47.62 -10.49
N ASP A 27 31.75 48.25 -11.59
CA ASP A 27 31.02 49.34 -12.25
C ASP A 27 29.79 48.84 -13.02
N THR A 28 29.84 47.60 -13.51
CA THR A 28 28.80 47.03 -14.39
C THR A 28 27.98 45.93 -13.74
N ALA A 29 28.49 45.25 -12.71
CA ALA A 29 27.85 44.08 -12.11
C ALA A 29 26.52 44.38 -11.40
N PHE A 30 26.29 45.63 -11.00
CA PHE A 30 25.13 46.04 -10.20
C PHE A 30 24.24 47.08 -10.89
N THR A 31 24.49 47.41 -12.15
CA THR A 31 23.78 48.50 -12.86
C THR A 31 22.27 48.30 -12.94
N ASN A 32 21.81 47.04 -12.97
CA ASN A 32 20.39 46.68 -13.07
C ASN A 32 19.82 46.09 -11.77
N VAL A 33 20.52 46.26 -10.64
CA VAL A 33 20.10 45.70 -9.35
C VAL A 33 19.50 46.80 -8.49
N ASP A 34 18.30 46.58 -7.96
CA ASP A 34 17.76 47.44 -6.90
C ASP A 34 18.43 47.12 -5.56
N LEU A 35 19.52 47.85 -5.28
CA LEU A 35 20.32 47.66 -4.07
C LEU A 35 19.53 47.92 -2.78
N MET A 36 18.47 48.73 -2.81
CA MET A 36 17.66 49.01 -1.62
C MET A 36 16.77 47.81 -1.26
N THR A 37 16.24 47.13 -2.26
CA THR A 37 15.51 45.85 -2.05
C THR A 37 16.44 44.78 -1.51
N PHE A 38 17.67 44.74 -2.01
CA PHE A 38 18.70 43.76 -1.70
C PHE A 38 19.71 44.31 -0.67
N THR A 39 19.20 44.58 0.54
CA THR A 39 19.98 44.99 1.71
C THR A 39 19.79 43.99 2.84
N CYS A 40 20.87 43.55 3.47
CA CYS A 40 20.80 42.66 4.62
C CYS A 40 20.17 43.37 5.82
N CYS A 41 19.12 42.79 6.39
CA CYS A 41 18.40 43.42 7.50
C CYS A 41 19.20 43.47 8.82
N LEU A 42 20.27 42.69 8.96
CA LEU A 42 21.09 42.63 10.17
C LEU A 42 22.33 43.52 10.09
N THR A 43 23.05 43.46 8.97
CA THR A 43 24.29 44.25 8.78
C THR A 43 24.03 45.61 8.13
N LEU A 44 22.87 45.78 7.48
CA LEU A 44 22.52 46.94 6.65
C LEU A 44 23.40 47.13 5.40
N ASN A 45 24.27 46.16 5.10
CA ASN A 45 25.07 46.17 3.87
C ASN A 45 24.18 45.83 2.67
N THR A 46 24.36 46.58 1.58
CA THR A 46 23.73 46.24 0.29
C THR A 46 24.42 45.03 -0.35
N CYS A 47 23.80 44.44 -1.38
CA CYS A 47 24.45 43.41 -2.21
C CYS A 47 25.85 43.84 -2.67
N ARG A 48 25.98 45.11 -3.08
CA ARG A 48 27.23 45.67 -3.59
C ARG A 48 28.30 45.72 -2.52
N ASP A 49 27.98 46.30 -1.36
CA ASP A 49 28.94 46.46 -0.26
C ASP A 49 29.45 45.09 0.19
N MET A 50 28.53 44.14 0.38
CA MET A 50 28.86 42.75 0.73
C MET A 50 29.75 42.06 -0.31
N MET A 51 29.47 42.24 -1.60
CA MET A 51 30.25 41.60 -2.67
C MET A 51 31.66 42.19 -2.82
N ILE A 52 31.85 43.48 -2.49
CA ILE A 52 33.15 44.16 -2.53
C ILE A 52 33.97 43.88 -1.28
N GLU A 53 33.36 43.94 -0.09
CA GLU A 53 34.04 43.83 1.19
C GLU A 53 34.40 42.39 1.58
N SER A 54 33.68 41.40 1.04
CA SER A 54 33.93 39.98 1.29
C SER A 54 34.00 39.17 0.00
N LEU A 55 34.83 38.12 0.03
CA LEU A 55 34.96 37.14 -1.07
C LEU A 55 33.98 35.97 -0.95
N ASP A 56 33.53 35.62 0.26
CA ASP A 56 32.75 34.41 0.53
C ASP A 56 31.33 34.69 1.04
N ASP A 57 30.99 35.96 1.22
CA ASP A 57 29.65 36.38 1.61
C ASP A 57 28.71 36.47 0.41
N ILE A 58 27.47 36.04 0.63
CA ILE A 58 26.41 36.00 -0.35
C ILE A 58 25.09 36.37 0.32
N MET A 59 24.18 36.92 -0.47
CA MET A 59 22.86 37.28 0.03
C MET A 59 21.81 36.23 -0.29
N GLY A 60 20.86 36.09 0.61
CA GLY A 60 19.79 35.13 0.54
C GLY A 60 18.62 35.52 1.41
N VAL A 61 17.75 34.55 1.65
CA VAL A 61 16.53 34.68 2.45
C VAL A 61 16.51 33.67 3.58
N GLY A 62 15.90 34.05 4.69
CA GLY A 62 15.61 33.12 5.77
C GLY A 62 14.50 32.12 5.44
N LEU A 63 14.63 30.89 5.93
CA LEU A 63 13.58 29.89 5.89
C LEU A 63 13.37 29.27 7.26
N VAL A 64 12.15 28.78 7.47
CA VAL A 64 11.86 27.81 8.51
C VAL A 64 11.64 26.47 7.83
N VAL A 65 12.59 25.56 8.02
CA VAL A 65 12.48 24.20 7.51
C VAL A 65 12.38 23.19 8.65
N GLU A 66 11.63 22.13 8.39
CA GLU A 66 11.53 20.95 9.23
C GLU A 66 12.18 19.78 8.51
N ARG A 67 13.08 19.07 9.20
CA ARG A 67 13.87 17.96 8.65
C ARG A 67 13.42 16.67 9.30
N GLN A 68 12.92 15.74 8.49
CA GLN A 68 12.75 14.35 8.93
C GLN A 68 14.09 13.61 8.72
N GLU A 69 14.37 12.59 9.53
CA GLU A 69 15.66 11.86 9.47
C GLU A 69 16.02 11.38 8.05
N HIS A 70 15.03 10.93 7.28
CA HIS A 70 15.25 10.44 5.93
C HIS A 70 15.60 11.54 4.92
N VAL A 71 15.45 12.84 5.23
CA VAL A 71 15.82 13.96 4.33
C VAL A 71 17.31 13.89 3.94
N VAL A 72 18.15 13.28 4.78
CA VAL A 72 19.57 13.03 4.50
C VAL A 72 19.80 12.14 3.26
N ASP A 73 18.87 11.21 3.01
CA ASP A 73 18.89 10.30 1.86
C ASP A 73 17.86 10.66 0.79
N ALA A 74 16.90 11.52 1.15
CA ALA A 74 15.77 11.94 0.34
C ALA A 74 15.54 13.47 0.45
N PRO A 75 16.43 14.31 -0.10
CA PRO A 75 16.39 15.77 0.09
C PRO A 75 15.07 16.42 -0.33
N THR A 76 14.37 15.83 -1.31
CA THR A 76 13.06 16.30 -1.80
C THR A 76 11.94 16.26 -0.75
N LEU A 77 12.13 15.53 0.36
CA LEU A 77 11.17 15.41 1.46
C LEU A 77 11.33 16.49 2.54
N ILE A 78 12.25 17.45 2.37
CA ILE A 78 12.32 18.62 3.24
C ILE A 78 10.97 19.35 3.30
N SER A 79 10.55 19.79 4.48
CA SER A 79 9.32 20.57 4.65
C SER A 79 9.65 22.02 4.95
N VAL A 80 9.18 22.94 4.10
CA VAL A 80 9.24 24.38 4.34
C VAL A 80 7.99 24.79 5.10
N LYS A 81 8.15 25.27 6.33
CA LYS A 81 7.04 25.75 7.18
C LYS A 81 6.71 27.20 6.90
N HIS A 82 7.74 28.01 6.67
CA HIS A 82 7.60 29.44 6.45
C HIS A 82 8.75 29.95 5.58
N VAL A 83 8.43 30.87 4.69
CA VAL A 83 9.38 31.60 3.85
C VAL A 83 9.48 32.99 4.43
N SER A 84 10.66 33.39 4.90
CA SER A 84 10.85 34.74 5.44
C SER A 84 10.85 35.75 4.30
N VAL A 85 10.45 36.99 4.58
CA VAL A 85 10.67 38.14 3.69
C VAL A 85 11.98 38.87 4.00
N THR A 86 12.71 38.38 5.00
CA THR A 86 13.94 38.97 5.50
C THR A 86 15.12 38.55 4.63
N ILE A 87 15.79 39.55 4.08
CA ILE A 87 17.01 39.37 3.30
C ILE A 87 18.19 39.39 4.25
N LEU A 88 19.05 38.38 4.14
CA LEU A 88 20.19 38.16 5.04
C LEU A 88 21.46 37.96 4.22
N SER A 89 22.60 38.44 4.72
CA SER A 89 23.90 37.96 4.26
C SER A 89 24.25 36.67 4.99
N ARG A 90 25.06 35.82 4.34
CA ARG A 90 25.51 34.57 4.93
C ARG A 90 26.35 34.83 6.18
N SER A 91 27.24 35.82 6.15
CA SER A 91 28.05 36.23 7.31
C SER A 91 27.19 36.56 8.53
N ALA A 92 26.08 37.28 8.33
CA ALA A 92 25.16 37.63 9.39
C ALA A 92 24.44 36.40 9.97
N CYS A 93 24.10 35.42 9.12
CA CYS A 93 23.57 34.14 9.58
C CYS A 93 24.60 33.37 10.41
N ASP A 94 25.84 33.29 9.95
CA ASP A 94 26.91 32.59 10.67
C ASP A 94 27.17 33.22 12.04
N ASP A 95 27.17 34.55 12.15
CA ASP A 95 27.33 35.24 13.43
C ASP A 95 26.12 35.05 14.36
N ALA A 96 24.90 35.08 13.82
CA ALA A 96 23.70 34.75 14.58
C ALA A 96 23.75 33.31 15.10
N ILE A 97 24.24 32.37 14.28
CA ILE A 97 24.40 30.97 14.66
C ILE A 97 25.42 30.82 15.79
N LYS A 98 26.61 31.43 15.65
CA LYS A 98 27.65 31.42 16.70
C LYS A 98 27.13 32.01 18.01
N MET A 99 26.42 33.14 17.95
CA MET A 99 25.85 33.78 19.13
C MET A 99 24.85 32.85 19.83
N LYS A 100 23.96 32.19 19.09
CA LYS A 100 22.97 31.28 19.66
C LYS A 100 23.57 30.00 20.22
N LEU A 101 24.59 29.43 19.57
CA LEU A 101 25.33 28.28 20.11
C LEU A 101 26.04 28.60 21.44
N ASN A 102 26.43 29.86 21.65
CA ASN A 102 27.00 30.30 22.93
C ASN A 102 25.95 30.44 24.04
N ILE A 103 24.65 30.51 23.71
CA ILE A 103 23.55 30.80 24.66
C ILE A 103 22.70 29.55 24.94
N GLY A 104 22.54 28.65 23.97
CA GLY A 104 21.65 27.49 24.06
C GLY A 104 22.16 26.25 23.34
N ASP A 105 21.35 25.18 23.37
CA ASP A 105 21.66 23.92 22.71
C ASP A 105 21.48 24.02 21.19
N ALA A 106 22.31 23.31 20.42
CA ALA A 106 22.28 23.28 18.96
C ALA A 106 20.89 22.85 18.43
N ALA A 107 20.20 21.94 19.13
CA ALA A 107 18.85 21.52 18.78
C ALA A 107 17.83 22.69 18.76
N GLN A 108 18.00 23.70 19.63
CA GLN A 108 17.16 24.89 19.67
C GLN A 108 17.44 25.87 18.51
N LEU A 109 18.58 25.71 17.83
CA LEU A 109 19.00 26.55 16.72
C LEU A 109 18.44 26.04 15.38
N HIS A 110 18.72 24.78 15.04
CA HIS A 110 18.38 24.22 13.73
C HIS A 110 17.17 23.27 13.74
N GLY A 111 16.65 22.89 14.91
CA GLY A 111 15.45 22.06 15.07
C GLY A 111 15.69 20.55 14.98
N GLY A 112 16.95 20.13 14.84
CA GLY A 112 17.36 18.74 14.72
C GLY A 112 16.71 17.98 13.57
N PHE A 113 16.67 16.66 13.70
CA PHE A 113 15.85 15.77 12.90
C PHE A 113 14.68 15.26 13.73
N ILE A 114 13.50 15.24 13.12
CA ILE A 114 12.30 14.71 13.75
C ILE A 114 12.14 13.24 13.34
N SER A 115 11.90 12.37 14.31
CA SER A 115 11.66 10.94 14.08
C SER A 115 10.45 10.75 13.17
N SER A 116 10.56 9.88 12.15
CA SER A 116 9.54 9.73 11.10
C SER A 116 8.19 9.16 11.58
N LYS A 117 8.05 8.81 12.87
CA LYS A 117 6.83 8.21 13.43
C LYS A 117 5.67 9.20 13.55
N THR A 118 5.90 10.50 13.41
CA THR A 118 4.89 11.52 13.73
C THR A 118 4.20 12.21 12.56
N THR A 119 4.67 12.14 11.31
CA THR A 119 3.95 12.83 10.21
C THR A 119 4.22 12.21 8.84
N ALA A 120 3.15 11.70 8.21
CA ALA A 120 3.10 11.49 6.78
C ALA A 120 3.34 12.83 6.04
N PRO A 121 3.87 12.82 4.80
CA PRO A 121 3.99 14.02 3.99
C PRO A 121 2.62 14.68 3.80
N VAL A 122 2.63 16.01 3.71
CA VAL A 122 1.48 16.93 3.75
C VAL A 122 0.48 16.67 2.61
N THR A 123 -0.37 15.65 2.76
CA THR A 123 -1.62 15.49 2.00
C THR A 123 -2.84 15.41 2.91
N SER A 124 -2.66 15.38 4.24
CA SER A 124 -3.76 15.33 5.20
C SER A 124 -3.86 16.58 6.07
N THR A 125 -5.10 16.97 6.32
CA THR A 125 -5.64 18.21 6.87
C THR A 125 -5.33 18.51 8.34
N ASN A 126 -4.19 18.07 8.88
CA ASN A 126 -3.81 18.36 10.27
C ASN A 126 -3.12 19.73 10.42
N LEU A 127 -3.73 20.78 9.85
CA LEU A 127 -3.39 22.17 10.19
C LEU A 127 -3.86 22.55 11.61
N ASN A 128 -4.81 21.81 12.19
CA ASN A 128 -5.42 22.15 13.48
C ASN A 128 -4.88 21.35 14.69
N GLN A 129 -3.97 20.38 14.50
CA GLN A 129 -3.37 19.61 15.61
C GLN A 129 -1.94 20.03 15.97
N GLN A 130 -1.31 20.98 15.26
CA GLN A 130 -0.05 21.60 15.70
C GLN A 130 -0.29 22.72 16.74
N LYS A 131 -1.05 22.42 17.80
CA LYS A 131 -1.13 23.28 18.98
C LYS A 131 0.07 23.00 19.89
N LEU A 132 0.96 24.00 19.96
CA LEU A 132 1.95 24.27 21.01
C LEU A 132 2.91 23.12 21.40
N ASN A 133 4.03 23.03 20.69
CA ASN A 133 5.31 23.07 21.41
C ASN A 133 5.96 24.42 21.08
N ASN A 134 5.96 25.33 22.05
CA ASN A 134 6.35 26.74 21.93
C ASN A 134 7.85 26.99 21.63
N ASN A 135 8.63 25.97 21.31
CA ASN A 135 10.05 26.11 21.01
C ASN A 135 10.29 25.78 19.53
N GLN A 136 9.87 26.69 18.64
CA GLN A 136 10.34 26.65 17.26
C GLN A 136 11.84 26.95 17.27
N SER A 137 12.61 26.09 16.60
CA SER A 137 14.05 26.31 16.47
C SER A 137 14.33 27.55 15.63
N GLU A 138 15.24 28.40 16.08
CA GLU A 138 15.63 29.62 15.36
C GLU A 138 17.07 30.03 15.72
N PHE A 139 17.88 30.38 14.72
CA PHE A 139 19.13 31.10 14.97
C PHE A 139 18.91 32.62 15.01
N THR A 140 17.90 33.12 14.29
CA THR A 140 17.53 34.54 14.32
C THR A 140 16.05 34.72 14.02
N ARG A 141 15.56 35.95 14.19
CA ARG A 141 14.22 36.35 13.78
C ARG A 141 14.31 37.37 12.65
N GLY A 142 13.38 37.25 11.72
CA GLY A 142 13.24 38.21 10.63
C GLY A 142 12.60 39.53 11.07
N VAL A 143 12.46 40.44 10.10
CA VAL A 143 11.90 41.79 10.29
C VAL A 143 10.45 41.73 10.79
N ALA A 144 9.68 40.71 10.42
CA ALA A 144 8.32 40.48 10.90
C ALA A 144 8.27 39.59 12.17
N ALA A 145 9.40 39.43 12.86
CA ALA A 145 9.59 38.56 14.01
C ALA A 145 9.34 37.06 13.71
N GLU A 146 9.37 36.67 12.45
CA GLU A 146 9.29 35.29 12.01
C GLU A 146 10.57 34.53 12.38
N PRO A 147 10.48 33.27 12.87
CA PRO A 147 11.65 32.47 13.15
C PRO A 147 12.42 32.19 11.86
N ILE A 148 13.74 32.06 11.95
CA ILE A 148 14.61 31.65 10.85
C ILE A 148 15.59 30.60 11.39
N ASN A 149 15.58 29.42 10.78
CA ASN A 149 16.48 28.32 11.17
C ASN A 149 17.36 27.83 10.02
N THR A 150 17.17 28.40 8.82
CA THR A 150 17.89 28.02 7.60
C THR A 150 18.08 29.23 6.70
N PHE A 151 19.17 29.23 5.94
CA PHE A 151 19.51 30.25 4.95
C PHE A 151 19.40 29.67 3.53
N LEU A 152 18.80 30.40 2.61
CA LEU A 152 18.66 30.01 1.21
C LEU A 152 19.18 31.13 0.30
N PRO A 153 20.18 30.89 -0.55
CA PRO A 153 20.71 31.93 -1.44
C PRO A 153 19.70 32.30 -2.53
N LEU A 154 19.83 33.51 -3.06
CA LEU A 154 19.04 34.02 -4.19
C LEU A 154 19.94 34.24 -5.41
N TYR A 155 19.35 34.44 -6.59
CA TYR A 155 20.05 34.98 -7.75
C TYR A 155 19.80 36.48 -7.81
N ILE A 156 20.79 37.33 -7.53
CA ILE A 156 20.56 38.80 -7.62
C ILE A 156 21.06 39.33 -8.96
N CYS A 157 22.32 39.02 -9.28
CA CYS A 157 22.97 39.33 -10.54
C CYS A 157 23.97 38.22 -10.89
N ASP A 158 24.52 38.25 -12.10
CA ASP A 158 25.41 37.21 -12.61
C ASP A 158 26.67 37.05 -11.72
N ALA A 159 27.27 38.18 -11.31
CA ALA A 159 28.43 38.17 -10.42
C ALA A 159 28.12 37.56 -9.04
N HIS A 160 26.93 37.85 -8.48
CA HIS A 160 26.47 37.22 -7.23
C HIS A 160 26.19 35.73 -7.43
N PHE A 161 25.58 35.35 -8.55
CA PHE A 161 25.26 33.97 -8.87
C PHE A 161 26.50 33.09 -9.03
N GLU A 162 27.56 33.57 -9.69
CA GLU A 162 28.83 32.82 -9.81
C GLU A 162 29.42 32.51 -8.42
N ARG A 163 29.37 33.48 -7.49
CA ARG A 163 29.78 33.25 -6.11
C ARG A 163 28.85 32.24 -5.40
N VAL A 164 27.55 32.36 -5.57
CA VAL A 164 26.56 31.40 -5.03
C VAL A 164 26.84 29.99 -5.53
N GLN A 165 27.19 29.80 -6.80
CA GLN A 165 27.48 28.48 -7.38
C GLN A 165 28.66 27.79 -6.69
N ILE A 166 29.69 28.55 -6.30
CA ILE A 166 30.84 28.04 -5.55
C ILE A 166 30.43 27.65 -4.12
N MET A 167 29.59 28.48 -3.49
CA MET A 167 29.14 28.29 -2.10
C MET A 167 27.96 27.34 -1.93
N LEU A 168 27.38 26.87 -3.03
CA LEU A 168 26.14 26.12 -2.99
C LEU A 168 26.30 24.78 -2.25
N GLU A 169 27.39 24.06 -2.47
CA GLU A 169 27.61 22.74 -1.87
C GLU A 169 27.57 22.76 -0.34
N PRO A 170 28.36 23.60 0.36
CA PRO A 170 28.31 23.65 1.82
C PRO A 170 26.96 24.12 2.36
N ILE A 171 26.29 25.03 1.65
CA ILE A 171 24.96 25.49 2.03
C ILE A 171 23.95 24.35 1.95
N LEU A 172 23.91 23.61 0.85
CA LEU A 172 23.00 22.47 0.71
C LEU A 172 23.33 21.36 1.72
N GLY A 173 24.62 21.10 1.96
CA GLY A 173 25.06 20.22 3.04
C GLY A 173 24.41 20.59 4.36
N TYR A 174 24.50 21.86 4.77
CA TYR A 174 23.88 22.34 5.99
C TYR A 174 22.34 22.27 5.96
N ILE A 175 21.71 22.72 4.87
CA ILE A 175 20.24 22.72 4.71
C ILE A 175 19.66 21.33 4.92
N PHE A 176 20.24 20.28 4.33
CA PHE A 176 19.65 18.94 4.35
C PHE A 176 20.21 18.02 5.44
N THR A 177 21.45 18.26 5.88
CA THR A 177 22.15 17.34 6.78
C THR A 177 22.66 17.97 8.07
N LEU A 178 22.52 19.29 8.22
CA LEU A 178 23.07 20.08 9.33
C LEU A 178 24.60 20.08 9.40
N ASP A 179 25.27 19.58 8.36
CA ASP A 179 26.72 19.52 8.22
C ASP A 179 27.12 20.12 6.86
N ILE A 180 27.97 21.15 6.89
CA ILE A 180 28.50 21.81 5.68
C ILE A 180 29.29 20.86 4.78
N ALA A 181 29.87 19.79 5.34
CA ALA A 181 30.57 18.77 4.56
C ALA A 181 29.62 17.64 4.10
N GLY A 182 28.34 17.71 4.45
CA GLY A 182 27.34 16.68 4.14
C GLY A 182 26.74 16.75 2.73
N TYR A 183 27.33 17.52 1.82
CA TYR A 183 26.82 17.70 0.46
C TYR A 183 26.73 16.39 -0.34
N LYS A 184 25.67 16.26 -1.14
CA LYS A 184 25.49 15.23 -2.17
C LYS A 184 24.66 15.80 -3.32
N ASN A 185 24.96 15.38 -4.56
CA ASN A 185 24.33 15.95 -5.76
C ASN A 185 22.79 15.84 -5.81
N ASP A 186 22.18 14.83 -5.18
CA ASP A 186 20.72 14.71 -5.07
C ASP A 186 20.07 15.85 -4.28
N GLN A 187 20.83 16.57 -3.46
CA GLN A 187 20.35 17.74 -2.72
C GLN A 187 19.97 18.90 -3.64
N LEU A 188 20.50 18.94 -4.88
CA LEU A 188 20.02 19.87 -5.92
C LEU A 188 18.53 19.67 -6.20
N LEU A 189 18.04 18.43 -6.14
CA LEU A 189 16.60 18.15 -6.31
C LEU A 189 15.76 18.73 -5.18
N GLY A 190 16.34 18.82 -3.97
CA GLY A 190 15.72 19.46 -2.83
C GLY A 190 15.40 20.94 -3.06
N LEU A 191 16.21 21.66 -3.84
CA LEU A 191 15.95 23.07 -4.18
C LEU A 191 14.66 23.25 -4.97
N TYR A 192 14.40 22.37 -5.95
CA TYR A 192 13.12 22.40 -6.69
C TYR A 192 11.94 22.02 -5.78
N SER A 193 12.15 21.16 -4.77
CA SER A 193 11.12 20.89 -3.76
C SER A 193 10.81 22.13 -2.91
N ILE A 194 11.85 22.86 -2.49
CA ILE A 194 11.72 24.13 -1.76
C ILE A 194 10.98 25.14 -2.64
N LEU A 195 11.36 25.27 -3.91
CA LEU A 195 10.72 26.20 -4.86
C LEU A 195 9.23 25.90 -5.02
N GLY A 196 8.85 24.63 -5.24
CA GLY A 196 7.43 24.25 -5.33
C GLY A 196 6.65 24.52 -4.03
N GLN A 197 7.29 24.33 -2.87
CA GLN A 197 6.69 24.69 -1.58
C GLN A 197 6.56 26.20 -1.39
N MET A 198 7.54 27.00 -1.82
CA MET A 198 7.47 28.47 -1.82
C MET A 198 6.32 28.95 -2.72
N MET A 199 6.20 28.43 -3.95
CA MET A 199 5.09 28.73 -4.85
C MET A 199 3.73 28.41 -4.23
N ASN A 200 3.66 27.33 -3.45
CA ASN A 200 2.43 26.93 -2.79
C ASN A 200 2.14 27.77 -1.53
N ALA A 201 3.17 28.28 -0.84
CA ALA A 201 3.01 29.19 0.29
C ALA A 201 2.63 30.61 -0.18
N CYS A 202 3.26 31.11 -1.24
CA CYS A 202 2.98 32.42 -1.82
C CYS A 202 1.66 32.39 -2.62
N SER A 203 0.59 32.94 -2.05
CA SER A 203 -0.67 33.13 -2.78
C SER A 203 -0.50 34.14 -3.94
N ARG A 204 -1.41 34.17 -4.91
CA ARG A 204 -1.39 35.18 -6.01
C ARG A 204 -1.51 36.63 -5.53
N ASN A 205 -1.96 36.84 -4.28
CA ASN A 205 -2.06 38.16 -3.63
C ASN A 205 -0.96 38.32 -2.56
N SER A 206 0.18 37.66 -2.73
CA SER A 206 1.30 37.78 -1.80
C SER A 206 1.91 39.19 -1.85
N SER A 207 2.72 39.52 -0.85
CA SER A 207 3.43 40.79 -0.82
C SER A 207 4.42 40.88 -1.99
N GLU A 208 4.66 42.09 -2.49
CA GLU A 208 5.64 42.33 -3.56
C GLU A 208 7.01 41.71 -3.23
N ARG A 209 7.41 41.77 -1.96
CA ARG A 209 8.67 41.20 -1.48
C ARG A 209 8.71 39.67 -1.57
N GLU A 210 7.60 38.98 -1.30
CA GLU A 210 7.50 37.53 -1.49
C GLU A 210 7.61 37.13 -2.96
N GLU A 211 6.96 37.86 -3.86
CA GLU A 211 7.07 37.60 -5.31
C GLU A 211 8.49 37.87 -5.83
N ILE A 212 9.17 38.92 -5.34
CA ILE A 212 10.59 39.19 -5.68
C ILE A 212 11.47 38.03 -5.22
N ILE A 213 11.32 37.58 -3.96
CA ILE A 213 12.10 36.46 -3.42
C ILE A 213 11.84 35.18 -4.22
N LEU A 214 10.57 34.89 -4.53
CA LEU A 214 10.19 33.75 -5.35
C LEU A 214 10.83 33.84 -6.75
N TYR A 215 10.77 35.01 -7.38
CA TYR A 215 11.34 35.26 -8.70
C TYR A 215 12.87 35.04 -8.72
N GLU A 216 13.60 35.62 -7.77
CA GLU A 216 15.06 35.46 -7.71
C GLU A 216 15.47 34.03 -7.35
N PHE A 217 14.68 33.33 -6.54
CA PHE A 217 14.93 31.90 -6.28
C PHE A 217 14.60 31.01 -7.48
N THR A 218 13.56 31.35 -8.26
CA THR A 218 13.29 30.69 -9.55
C THR A 218 14.45 30.87 -10.50
N ARG A 219 15.02 32.07 -10.62
CA ARG A 219 16.21 32.35 -11.44
C ARG A 219 17.42 31.55 -10.99
N LEU A 220 17.63 31.41 -9.67
CA LEU A 220 18.65 30.52 -9.13
C LEU A 220 18.45 29.07 -9.60
N CYS A 221 17.25 28.53 -9.41
CA CYS A 221 16.91 27.15 -9.80
C CYS A 221 17.04 26.92 -11.31
N HIS A 222 16.69 27.92 -12.13
CA HIS A 222 16.87 27.92 -13.57
C HIS A 222 18.35 27.86 -13.95
N GLY A 223 19.18 28.75 -13.38
CA GLY A 223 20.63 28.75 -13.62
C GLY A 223 21.33 27.46 -13.18
N LEU A 224 20.73 26.69 -12.27
CA LEU A 224 21.25 25.39 -11.82
C LEU A 224 20.75 24.20 -12.64
N LEU A 225 19.81 24.38 -13.58
CA LEU A 225 19.30 23.30 -14.43
C LEU A 225 20.40 22.52 -15.16
N PRO A 226 21.44 23.13 -15.77
CA PRO A 226 22.49 22.37 -16.45
C PRO A 226 23.20 21.38 -15.52
N ARG A 227 23.50 21.81 -14.29
CA ARG A 227 24.13 20.98 -13.25
C ARG A 227 23.20 19.87 -12.76
N THR A 228 21.90 20.17 -12.61
CA THR A 228 20.88 19.18 -12.26
C THR A 228 20.73 18.13 -13.35
N LEU A 229 20.70 18.53 -14.63
CA LEU A 229 20.61 17.63 -15.77
C LEU A 229 21.86 16.76 -15.93
N GLU A 230 23.05 17.31 -15.66
CA GLU A 230 24.29 16.54 -15.61
C GLU A 230 24.23 15.46 -14.52
N TYR A 231 23.75 15.82 -13.32
CA TYR A 231 23.58 14.86 -12.23
C TYR A 231 22.57 13.76 -12.55
N LEU A 232 21.40 14.14 -13.07
CA LEU A 232 20.37 13.18 -13.45
C LEU A 232 20.86 12.27 -14.59
N GLY A 233 21.54 12.84 -15.57
CA GLY A 233 21.86 12.20 -16.85
C GLY A 233 20.75 12.42 -17.88
N GLN A 234 21.09 12.38 -19.17
CA GLN A 234 20.19 12.75 -20.29
C GLN A 234 18.88 11.93 -20.36
N GLU A 235 18.89 10.69 -19.87
CA GLU A 235 17.71 9.80 -19.87
C GLU A 235 16.83 9.98 -18.62
N ASN A 236 17.28 10.77 -17.65
CA ASN A 236 16.68 10.84 -16.32
C ASN A 236 16.07 12.20 -15.98
N ASP A 237 15.82 13.04 -16.99
CA ASP A 237 15.06 14.27 -16.82
C ASP A 237 13.71 13.99 -16.12
N ILE A 238 13.42 14.76 -15.07
CA ILE A 238 12.28 14.52 -14.16
C ILE A 238 10.97 14.66 -14.92
N LEU A 239 10.81 15.72 -15.72
CA LEU A 239 9.57 16.00 -16.44
C LEU A 239 9.34 14.98 -17.56
N LYS A 240 10.39 14.68 -18.33
CA LYS A 240 10.35 13.65 -19.37
C LYS A 240 9.98 12.30 -18.79
N LYS A 241 10.59 11.87 -17.68
CA LYS A 241 10.24 10.61 -17.00
C LYS A 241 8.80 10.60 -16.53
N PHE A 242 8.34 11.70 -15.92
CA PHE A 242 6.97 11.84 -15.43
C PHE A 242 5.93 11.68 -16.56
N LEU A 243 6.22 12.24 -17.73
CA LEU A 243 5.34 12.17 -18.90
C LEU A 243 5.42 10.84 -19.65
N THR A 244 6.63 10.31 -19.84
CA THR A 244 6.86 9.15 -20.72
C THR A 244 6.25 7.87 -20.17
N ASN A 245 6.31 7.66 -18.86
CA ASN A 245 5.81 6.42 -18.25
C ASN A 245 5.31 6.67 -16.82
N PRO A 246 4.16 6.08 -16.44
CA PRO A 246 3.71 5.99 -15.05
C PRO A 246 4.77 5.60 -14.02
N THR A 247 5.80 4.83 -14.40
CA THR A 247 6.99 4.56 -13.56
C THR A 247 7.62 5.82 -13.01
N GLY A 248 7.81 6.83 -13.86
CA GLY A 248 8.44 8.09 -13.51
C GLY A 248 7.63 8.93 -12.52
N ARG A 249 6.37 8.55 -12.27
CA ARG A 249 5.45 9.24 -11.34
C ARG A 249 5.52 8.66 -9.93
N SER A 250 6.03 7.44 -9.77
CA SER A 250 6.06 6.73 -8.50
C SER A 250 6.92 7.46 -7.45
N LYS A 251 6.66 7.17 -6.16
CA LYS A 251 7.45 7.73 -5.05
C LYS A 251 8.93 7.34 -5.11
N ALA A 252 9.31 6.31 -5.88
CA ALA A 252 10.70 5.94 -6.06
C ALA A 252 11.47 6.96 -6.93
N HIS A 253 10.79 7.62 -7.87
CA HIS A 253 11.40 8.59 -8.77
C HIS A 253 11.13 10.03 -8.33
N ILE A 254 9.90 10.34 -7.92
CA ILE A 254 9.50 11.66 -7.44
C ILE A 254 8.83 11.49 -6.09
N GLN A 255 9.60 11.60 -5.00
CA GLN A 255 9.05 11.41 -3.66
C GLN A 255 8.04 12.50 -3.28
N ASN A 256 8.25 13.73 -3.74
CA ASN A 256 7.40 14.89 -3.48
C ASN A 256 6.99 15.58 -4.79
N LEU A 257 5.68 15.75 -5.03
CA LEU A 257 5.20 16.46 -6.23
C LEU A 257 5.59 17.93 -6.27
N MET A 258 5.89 18.55 -5.12
CA MET A 258 6.44 19.91 -5.08
C MET A 258 7.78 20.01 -5.82
N THR A 259 8.58 18.94 -5.84
CA THR A 259 9.79 18.88 -6.65
C THR A 259 9.48 19.01 -8.14
N LEU A 260 8.45 18.30 -8.62
CA LEU A 260 8.02 18.40 -10.02
C LEU A 260 7.55 19.82 -10.34
N PHE A 261 6.71 20.41 -9.48
CA PHE A 261 6.20 21.76 -9.70
C PHE A 261 7.32 22.82 -9.73
N GLY A 262 8.25 22.79 -8.78
CA GLY A 262 9.39 23.70 -8.80
C GLY A 262 10.30 23.46 -10.01
N TYR A 263 10.49 22.21 -10.43
CA TYR A 263 11.28 21.88 -11.62
C TYR A 263 10.65 22.43 -12.90
N ILE A 264 9.33 22.24 -13.07
CA ILE A 264 8.55 22.81 -14.19
C ILE A 264 8.64 24.34 -14.18
N HIS A 265 8.54 24.97 -13.01
CA HIS A 265 8.64 26.43 -12.90
C HIS A 265 10.03 26.94 -13.28
N ALA A 266 11.08 26.25 -12.83
CA ALA A 266 12.45 26.57 -13.18
C ALA A 266 12.73 26.40 -14.68
N LEU A 267 12.01 25.52 -15.38
CA LEU A 267 12.08 25.38 -16.84
C LEU A 267 11.34 26.51 -17.61
N ASP A 268 10.76 27.49 -16.92
CA ASP A 268 9.92 28.56 -17.48
C ASP A 268 8.70 28.04 -18.28
N ILE A 269 8.18 26.87 -17.89
CA ILE A 269 6.95 26.32 -18.47
C ILE A 269 5.76 27.04 -17.83
N LYS A 270 5.18 28.00 -18.58
CA LYS A 270 4.06 28.84 -18.11
C LYS A 270 2.69 28.18 -18.29
N THR A 271 2.54 27.36 -19.33
CA THR A 271 1.27 26.70 -19.66
C THR A 271 1.45 25.19 -19.65
N ILE A 272 0.60 24.52 -18.88
CA ILE A 272 0.55 23.07 -18.77
C ILE A 272 -0.44 22.55 -19.82
N ASP A 273 0.04 21.66 -20.70
CA ASP A 273 -0.84 20.99 -21.65
C ASP A 273 -1.74 19.95 -20.97
N GLU A 274 -2.74 19.45 -21.71
CA GLU A 274 -3.71 18.49 -21.18
C GLU A 274 -3.06 17.16 -20.76
N THR A 275 -2.00 16.72 -21.44
CA THR A 275 -1.31 15.47 -21.11
C THR A 275 -0.60 15.56 -19.77
N LEU A 276 0.15 16.63 -19.53
CA LEU A 276 0.80 16.89 -18.25
C LEU A 276 -0.23 17.17 -17.16
N ARG A 277 -1.33 17.89 -17.48
CA ARG A 277 -2.45 18.12 -16.55
C ARG A 277 -3.01 16.80 -16.03
N TYR A 278 -3.39 15.89 -16.92
CA TYR A 278 -3.97 14.60 -16.54
C TYR A 278 -3.00 13.74 -15.73
N ALA A 279 -1.72 13.72 -16.12
CA ALA A 279 -0.69 12.98 -15.37
C ALA A 279 -0.51 13.51 -13.94
N ILE A 280 -0.53 14.84 -13.75
CA ILE A 280 -0.44 15.48 -12.43
C ILE A 280 -1.68 15.14 -11.60
N VAL A 281 -2.88 15.27 -12.17
CA VAL A 281 -4.14 15.03 -11.45
C VAL A 281 -4.30 13.56 -11.06
N GLU A 282 -3.98 12.63 -11.96
CA GLU A 282 -3.97 11.19 -11.65
C GLU A 282 -3.04 10.89 -10.48
N GLU A 283 -1.81 11.40 -10.51
CA GLU A 283 -0.82 11.14 -9.46
C GLU A 283 -1.20 11.78 -8.12
N LEU A 284 -1.88 12.93 -8.12
CA LEU A 284 -2.46 13.53 -6.93
C LEU A 284 -3.53 12.62 -6.30
N TYR A 285 -4.47 12.11 -7.09
CA TYR A 285 -5.49 11.18 -6.61
C TYR A 285 -4.88 9.86 -6.13
N ARG A 286 -3.90 9.33 -6.86
CA ARG A 286 -3.23 8.08 -6.50
C ARG A 286 -2.52 8.19 -5.15
N ARG A 287 -1.76 9.27 -4.92
CA ARG A 287 -1.08 9.49 -3.62
C ARG A 287 -2.07 9.65 -2.48
N HIS A 288 -3.20 10.30 -2.73
CA HIS A 288 -4.29 10.42 -1.77
C HIS A 288 -4.90 9.05 -1.44
N PHE A 289 -5.22 8.24 -2.44
CA PHE A 289 -5.79 6.90 -2.22
C PHE A 289 -4.80 5.95 -1.55
N SER A 290 -3.52 6.04 -1.90
CA SER A 290 -2.44 5.33 -1.21
C SER A 290 -2.42 5.61 0.29
N TYR A 291 -2.74 6.86 0.67
CA TYR A 291 -2.83 7.27 2.06
C TYR A 291 -4.14 6.82 2.72
N VAL A 292 -5.29 7.11 2.08
CA VAL A 292 -6.63 6.80 2.63
C VAL A 292 -6.84 5.29 2.81
N TYR A 293 -6.45 4.49 1.81
CA TYR A 293 -6.67 3.05 1.80
C TYR A 293 -5.47 2.26 2.35
N HIS A 294 -4.49 2.94 2.96
CA HIS A 294 -3.40 2.26 3.64
C HIS A 294 -3.96 1.36 4.76
N ASN A 295 -3.61 0.07 4.76
CA ASN A 295 -4.15 -0.95 5.69
C ASN A 295 -5.67 -1.17 5.64
N THR A 296 -6.36 -0.69 4.61
CA THR A 296 -7.79 -0.99 4.41
C THR A 296 -7.94 -2.39 3.82
N SER A 297 -9.03 -3.10 4.15
CA SER A 297 -9.30 -4.42 3.59
C SER A 297 -9.56 -4.34 2.08
N GLU A 298 -9.08 -5.33 1.33
CA GLU A 298 -9.30 -5.41 -0.12
C GLU A 298 -10.79 -5.44 -0.49
N ASN A 299 -11.65 -5.95 0.40
CA ASN A 299 -13.10 -5.98 0.20
C ASN A 299 -13.70 -4.58 0.02
N ILE A 300 -13.27 -3.60 0.82
CA ILE A 300 -13.78 -2.21 0.71
C ILE A 300 -13.35 -1.60 -0.63
N ILE A 301 -12.12 -1.87 -1.06
CA ILE A 301 -11.60 -1.41 -2.35
C ILE A 301 -12.38 -2.06 -3.50
N ASN A 302 -12.65 -3.37 -3.39
CA ASN A 302 -13.45 -4.11 -4.36
C ASN A 302 -14.89 -3.60 -4.45
N GLU A 303 -15.50 -3.20 -3.33
CA GLU A 303 -16.83 -2.57 -3.33
C GLU A 303 -16.84 -1.22 -4.05
N HIS A 304 -15.78 -0.42 -3.87
CA HIS A 304 -15.62 0.84 -4.61
C HIS A 304 -15.43 0.59 -6.11
N LEU A 305 -14.56 -0.35 -6.48
CA LEU A 305 -14.35 -0.75 -7.87
C LEU A 305 -15.64 -1.27 -8.52
N GLN A 306 -16.38 -2.12 -7.82
CA GLN A 306 -17.66 -2.64 -8.28
C GLN A 306 -18.66 -1.50 -8.51
N SER A 307 -18.76 -0.55 -7.58
CA SER A 307 -19.67 0.60 -7.69
C SER A 307 -19.27 1.59 -8.80
N LEU A 308 -17.99 1.60 -9.19
CA LEU A 308 -17.50 2.37 -10.32
C LEU A 308 -17.67 1.63 -11.66
N LEU A 309 -17.76 0.30 -11.67
CA LEU A 309 -17.90 -0.49 -12.89
C LEU A 309 -19.37 -0.81 -13.23
N TYR A 310 -20.21 -1.04 -12.22
CA TYR A 310 -21.58 -1.54 -12.38
C TYR A 310 -22.59 -0.66 -11.65
N ASP A 311 -23.78 -0.52 -12.23
CA ASP A 311 -24.96 -0.02 -11.54
C ASP A 311 -25.59 -1.16 -10.71
N LYS A 312 -25.84 -0.90 -9.42
CA LYS A 312 -26.45 -1.90 -8.52
C LYS A 312 -27.90 -2.22 -8.87
N ASP A 313 -28.60 -1.40 -9.66
CA ASP A 313 -30.03 -1.60 -9.93
C ASP A 313 -30.33 -2.48 -11.14
N ASP A 314 -29.34 -2.77 -12.01
CA ASP A 314 -29.55 -3.73 -13.10
C ASP A 314 -29.89 -5.13 -12.57
N ASP A 315 -29.46 -5.46 -11.34
CA ASP A 315 -29.79 -6.72 -10.67
C ASP A 315 -31.22 -6.73 -10.08
N ASN A 316 -31.81 -5.56 -9.76
CA ASN A 316 -33.10 -5.47 -9.05
C ASN A 316 -34.33 -5.32 -9.96
N ASN A 317 -34.17 -4.88 -11.21
CA ASN A 317 -35.32 -4.70 -12.12
C ASN A 317 -35.98 -6.01 -12.59
N ASN A 318 -35.44 -7.18 -12.22
CA ASN A 318 -36.04 -8.48 -12.51
C ASN A 318 -36.67 -9.19 -11.29
N ASN A 319 -36.58 -8.65 -10.07
CA ASN A 319 -37.18 -9.27 -8.88
C ASN A 319 -38.16 -8.32 -8.17
N ASN A 320 -39.40 -8.29 -8.68
CA ASN A 320 -40.53 -7.65 -8.02
C ASN A 320 -40.79 -8.26 -6.63
N ASN A 321 -40.94 -7.36 -5.65
CA ASN A 321 -41.64 -7.53 -4.36
C ASN A 321 -41.11 -8.61 -3.41
N ASN A 322 -40.16 -8.25 -2.54
CA ASN A 322 -40.24 -8.58 -1.11
C ASN A 322 -39.38 -7.60 -0.29
N ASN A 323 -40.07 -6.75 0.46
CA ASN A 323 -39.47 -5.86 1.45
C ASN A 323 -39.15 -6.66 2.70
N ASP A 324 -37.90 -7.06 2.89
CA ASP A 324 -37.38 -7.35 4.23
C ASP A 324 -35.98 -6.75 4.39
N THR A 325 -35.92 -5.75 5.25
CA THR A 325 -34.74 -5.01 5.66
C THR A 325 -33.91 -5.83 6.64
N ASN A 326 -32.74 -6.31 6.21
CA ASN A 326 -31.50 -6.23 7.00
C ASN A 326 -30.27 -6.54 6.12
N ASN A 327 -29.43 -5.52 5.99
CA ASN A 327 -28.18 -5.48 5.22
C ASN A 327 -27.05 -6.21 5.95
N GLU A 328 -26.78 -7.45 5.57
CA GLU A 328 -25.45 -8.06 5.71
C GLU A 328 -24.96 -8.54 4.35
N LEU A 329 -23.92 -7.87 3.85
CA LEU A 329 -22.98 -8.29 2.80
C LEU A 329 -23.61 -8.99 1.58
N ASN A 330 -23.85 -8.18 0.55
CA ASN A 330 -24.36 -8.55 -0.77
C ASN A 330 -23.29 -9.32 -1.60
N ILE A 331 -22.82 -10.45 -1.06
CA ILE A 331 -22.25 -11.61 -1.76
C ILE A 331 -23.16 -12.84 -1.51
N ASN A 332 -24.37 -12.61 -1.01
CA ASN A 332 -25.47 -13.55 -1.07
C ASN A 332 -26.30 -13.20 -2.31
N ASP A 333 -25.70 -13.41 -3.49
CA ASP A 333 -26.51 -13.87 -4.61
C ASP A 333 -27.29 -15.07 -4.05
N LEU A 334 -28.59 -14.87 -3.80
CA LEU A 334 -29.56 -15.86 -3.36
C LEU A 334 -29.76 -16.88 -4.50
N SER A 335 -28.67 -17.49 -4.96
CA SER A 335 -28.70 -18.60 -5.88
C SER A 335 -29.28 -19.78 -5.10
N PHE A 336 -30.49 -20.18 -5.46
CA PHE A 336 -31.07 -21.44 -5.03
C PHE A 336 -30.12 -22.57 -5.43
N VAL A 337 -29.33 -23.06 -4.48
CA VAL A 337 -28.59 -24.30 -4.68
C VAL A 337 -29.61 -25.43 -4.65
N LYS A 338 -30.13 -25.79 -5.82
CA LYS A 338 -30.91 -27.01 -5.98
C LYS A 338 -29.94 -28.15 -6.18
N THR A 339 -29.61 -28.84 -5.09
CA THR A 339 -29.03 -30.18 -5.20
C THR A 339 -30.12 -31.10 -5.76
N LYS A 340 -30.03 -31.51 -7.03
CA LYS A 340 -30.91 -32.58 -7.54
C LYS A 340 -30.59 -33.85 -6.76
N ASN A 341 -31.57 -34.35 -6.02
CA ASN A 341 -31.49 -35.62 -5.31
C ASN A 341 -31.57 -36.74 -6.34
N ASP A 342 -30.42 -37.14 -6.87
CA ASP A 342 -30.35 -38.41 -7.56
C ASP A 342 -30.52 -39.54 -6.53
N LYS A 343 -31.28 -40.57 -6.88
CA LYS A 343 -31.57 -41.71 -5.98
C LYS A 343 -30.24 -42.22 -5.40
N THR A 344 -30.13 -42.27 -4.08
CA THR A 344 -28.84 -42.42 -3.42
C THR A 344 -28.09 -43.65 -3.95
N ASN A 345 -26.87 -43.42 -4.48
CA ASN A 345 -25.95 -44.48 -4.93
C ASN A 345 -25.37 -45.29 -3.75
N ASP A 346 -26.04 -45.29 -2.60
CA ASP A 346 -25.60 -45.89 -1.36
C ASP A 346 -25.26 -47.37 -1.53
N GLY A 347 -26.05 -48.11 -2.32
CA GLY A 347 -25.78 -49.50 -2.65
C GLY A 347 -24.42 -49.73 -3.33
N HIS A 348 -23.92 -48.77 -4.12
CA HIS A 348 -22.61 -48.85 -4.75
C HIS A 348 -21.48 -48.60 -3.74
N PHE A 349 -21.62 -47.61 -2.86
CA PHE A 349 -20.64 -47.36 -1.80
C PHE A 349 -20.56 -48.52 -0.81
N GLY A 350 -21.70 -49.10 -0.40
CA GLY A 350 -21.71 -50.30 0.44
C GLY A 350 -21.09 -51.52 -0.25
N LYS A 351 -21.26 -51.70 -1.57
CA LYS A 351 -20.57 -52.74 -2.35
C LYS A 351 -19.06 -52.49 -2.42
N TYR A 352 -18.65 -51.23 -2.62
CA TYR A 352 -17.26 -50.82 -2.66
C TYR A 352 -16.54 -51.10 -1.33
N ALA A 353 -17.12 -50.68 -0.21
CA ALA A 353 -16.59 -50.99 1.13
C ALA A 353 -16.42 -52.50 1.34
N ARG A 354 -17.44 -53.30 0.99
CA ARG A 354 -17.37 -54.77 1.12
C ARG A 354 -16.31 -55.39 0.20
N ALA A 355 -16.10 -54.85 -1.00
CA ALA A 355 -15.08 -55.33 -1.93
C ALA A 355 -13.67 -55.12 -1.36
N ILE A 356 -13.40 -53.93 -0.80
CA ILE A 356 -12.14 -53.62 -0.12
C ILE A 356 -11.97 -54.52 1.11
N LEU A 357 -12.95 -54.52 2.01
CA LEU A 357 -12.80 -55.14 3.33
C LEU A 357 -12.86 -56.67 3.32
N LYS A 358 -13.73 -57.29 2.51
CA LYS A 358 -13.95 -58.75 2.55
C LYS A 358 -13.22 -59.53 1.47
N LYS A 359 -12.97 -58.92 0.32
CA LYS A 359 -12.37 -59.63 -0.83
C LYS A 359 -10.91 -59.30 -1.04
N ASN A 360 -10.34 -58.33 -0.30
CA ASN A 360 -9.01 -57.78 -0.53
C ASN A 360 -8.78 -57.47 -2.02
N GLU A 361 -9.83 -56.96 -2.68
CA GLU A 361 -9.76 -56.65 -4.10
C GLU A 361 -8.75 -55.52 -4.30
N LYS A 362 -7.73 -55.74 -5.14
CA LYS A 362 -6.59 -54.81 -5.24
C LYS A 362 -6.95 -53.47 -5.88
N ASN A 363 -8.01 -53.41 -6.72
CA ASN A 363 -8.41 -52.22 -7.46
C ASN A 363 -9.94 -52.16 -7.68
N PRO A 364 -10.75 -52.06 -6.61
CA PRO A 364 -12.19 -51.96 -6.76
C PRO A 364 -12.54 -50.62 -7.42
N LYS A 365 -13.50 -50.62 -8.33
CA LYS A 365 -13.96 -49.39 -9.00
C LYS A 365 -14.58 -48.44 -7.98
N ILE A 366 -13.93 -47.28 -7.77
CA ILE A 366 -14.40 -46.24 -6.84
C ILE A 366 -15.73 -45.67 -7.36
N PRO A 367 -16.82 -45.74 -6.59
CA PRO A 367 -18.07 -45.10 -6.95
C PRO A 367 -17.89 -43.58 -6.94
N ILE A 368 -18.43 -42.91 -7.95
CA ILE A 368 -18.44 -41.44 -8.06
C ILE A 368 -19.87 -40.98 -7.87
N GLU A 369 -20.05 -39.93 -7.08
CA GLU A 369 -21.31 -39.26 -6.83
C GLU A 369 -21.22 -37.86 -7.42
N ASN A 370 -21.98 -37.63 -8.49
CA ASN A 370 -22.07 -36.32 -9.10
C ASN A 370 -23.06 -35.49 -8.28
N ILE A 371 -22.55 -34.50 -7.56
CA ILE A 371 -23.37 -33.46 -6.98
C ILE A 371 -23.44 -32.33 -7.99
N ASP A 372 -24.51 -32.35 -8.77
CA ASP A 372 -24.82 -31.30 -9.72
C ASP A 372 -25.30 -30.07 -8.93
N ILE A 373 -24.45 -29.05 -8.92
CA ILE A 373 -24.74 -27.73 -8.38
C ILE A 373 -24.97 -26.84 -9.60
N GLU A 374 -26.24 -26.60 -9.92
CA GLU A 374 -26.60 -25.60 -10.93
C GLU A 374 -26.34 -24.22 -10.32
N TYR A 375 -25.35 -23.51 -10.87
CA TYR A 375 -25.03 -22.14 -10.52
C TYR A 375 -24.79 -21.35 -11.79
N GLU A 376 -25.53 -20.26 -11.96
CA GLU A 376 -25.35 -19.32 -13.06
C GLU A 376 -24.71 -18.05 -12.51
N ILE A 377 -23.53 -17.69 -13.02
CA ILE A 377 -22.92 -16.39 -12.73
C ILE A 377 -23.48 -15.44 -13.78
N PRO A 378 -24.34 -14.46 -13.42
CA PRO A 378 -24.84 -13.53 -14.40
C PRO A 378 -23.66 -12.76 -15.00
N GLU A 379 -23.52 -12.79 -16.32
CA GLU A 379 -22.61 -11.89 -17.02
C GLU A 379 -23.07 -10.46 -16.75
N ARG A 380 -22.14 -9.63 -16.29
CA ARG A 380 -22.40 -8.21 -16.06
C ARG A 380 -21.66 -7.45 -17.13
N GLU A 381 -22.30 -6.49 -17.77
CA GLU A 381 -21.62 -5.57 -18.67
C GLU A 381 -21.12 -4.35 -17.87
N ILE A 382 -20.12 -3.64 -18.40
CA ILE A 382 -19.69 -2.37 -17.81
C ILE A 382 -20.80 -1.36 -18.00
N SER A 383 -21.36 -0.83 -16.91
CA SER A 383 -22.44 0.14 -17.00
C SER A 383 -21.93 1.43 -17.64
N LEU A 384 -22.74 2.00 -18.52
CA LEU A 384 -22.53 3.34 -19.07
C LEU A 384 -22.51 4.38 -17.95
N MET A 385 -21.89 5.54 -18.23
CA MET A 385 -21.84 6.62 -17.26
C MET A 385 -23.26 7.04 -16.83
N ASN A 386 -23.52 7.04 -15.51
CA ASN A 386 -24.81 7.39 -14.96
C ASN A 386 -24.69 8.17 -13.64
N ASN A 387 -25.82 8.64 -13.11
CA ASN A 387 -25.83 9.50 -11.92
C ASN A 387 -25.25 8.81 -10.67
N LYS A 388 -25.38 7.49 -10.54
CA LYS A 388 -24.84 6.76 -9.37
C LYS A 388 -23.34 6.61 -9.43
N ILE A 389 -22.79 6.28 -10.60
CA ILE A 389 -21.35 6.25 -10.82
C ILE A 389 -20.77 7.64 -10.52
N ARG A 390 -21.41 8.72 -11.04
CA ARG A 390 -21.01 10.10 -10.71
C ARG A 390 -21.06 10.40 -9.22
N SER A 391 -22.13 9.98 -8.56
CA SER A 391 -22.30 10.16 -7.11
C SER A 391 -21.21 9.44 -6.33
N LYS A 392 -20.84 8.23 -6.77
CA LYS A 392 -19.73 7.46 -6.19
C LYS A 392 -18.39 8.13 -6.41
N MET A 393 -18.15 8.69 -7.60
CA MET A 393 -16.93 9.45 -7.89
C MET A 393 -16.83 10.68 -6.96
N ILE A 394 -17.94 11.42 -6.77
CA ILE A 394 -18.02 12.55 -5.84
C ILE A 394 -17.75 12.10 -4.40
N GLU A 395 -18.34 10.98 -3.97
CA GLU A 395 -18.12 10.40 -2.64
C GLU A 395 -16.63 10.09 -2.41
N LEU A 396 -15.97 9.40 -3.34
CA LEU A 396 -14.54 9.07 -3.24
C LEU A 396 -13.67 10.33 -3.19
N LEU A 397 -14.01 11.33 -4.00
CA LEU A 397 -13.31 12.61 -4.08
C LEU A 397 -13.63 13.56 -2.93
N SER A 398 -14.69 13.32 -2.14
CA SER A 398 -15.08 14.20 -1.03
C SER A 398 -14.00 14.29 0.07
N SER A 399 -13.22 13.22 0.21
CA SER A 399 -12.08 13.16 1.14
C SER A 399 -10.83 13.85 0.59
N PHE A 400 -10.77 14.11 -0.72
CA PHE A 400 -9.60 14.69 -1.36
C PHE A 400 -9.55 16.20 -1.12
N SER A 401 -8.42 16.68 -0.60
CA SER A 401 -8.19 18.10 -0.39
C SER A 401 -7.14 18.63 -1.34
N ILE A 402 -7.52 19.58 -2.19
CA ILE A 402 -6.56 20.34 -3.02
C ILE A 402 -5.77 21.37 -2.23
N LYS A 403 -6.15 21.67 -0.98
CA LYS A 403 -5.52 22.75 -0.18
C LYS A 403 -3.99 22.67 -0.14
N PRO A 404 -3.35 21.49 -0.01
CA PRO A 404 -1.88 21.40 0.01
C PRO A 404 -1.21 21.77 -1.32
N PHE A 405 -1.93 21.85 -2.43
CA PHE A 405 -1.40 22.16 -3.76
C PHE A 405 -2.08 23.35 -4.43
N ARG A 406 -3.07 23.97 -3.77
CA ARG A 406 -4.01 24.91 -4.40
C ARG A 406 -3.27 26.05 -5.11
N ASN A 407 -2.38 26.73 -4.41
CA ASN A 407 -1.71 27.91 -4.94
C ASN A 407 -0.78 27.55 -6.12
N VAL A 408 -0.11 26.41 -6.06
CA VAL A 408 0.76 25.97 -7.17
C VAL A 408 -0.04 25.53 -8.39
N LEU A 409 -1.15 24.81 -8.19
CA LEU A 409 -2.07 24.44 -9.28
C LEU A 409 -2.67 25.70 -9.93
N ASP A 410 -3.11 26.66 -9.11
CA ASP A 410 -3.63 27.95 -9.58
C ASP A 410 -2.57 28.69 -10.41
N ARG A 411 -1.31 28.78 -9.94
CA ARG A 411 -0.22 29.43 -10.69
C ARG A 411 0.01 28.81 -12.08
N PHE A 412 -0.08 27.49 -12.19
CA PHE A 412 0.05 26.78 -13.48
C PHE A 412 -1.23 26.70 -14.31
N GLY A 413 -2.36 27.20 -13.80
CA GLY A 413 -3.67 27.06 -14.45
C GLY A 413 -4.15 25.60 -14.52
N ILE A 414 -3.65 24.73 -13.63
CA ILE A 414 -4.07 23.33 -13.57
C ILE A 414 -5.44 23.25 -12.89
N ARG A 415 -6.46 22.97 -13.69
CA ARG A 415 -7.81 22.68 -13.20
C ARG A 415 -7.97 21.18 -12.91
N MET A 416 -8.66 20.87 -11.82
CA MET A 416 -9.12 19.51 -11.52
C MET A 416 -10.14 19.04 -12.58
N MET A 417 -10.41 17.74 -12.60
CA MET A 417 -11.37 17.13 -13.53
C MET A 417 -12.79 17.62 -13.27
N ASP A 418 -13.50 17.98 -14.33
CA ASP A 418 -14.89 18.41 -14.30
C ASP A 418 -15.84 17.22 -14.52
N ILE A 419 -16.58 16.86 -13.46
CA ILE A 419 -17.55 15.75 -13.49
C ILE A 419 -18.76 16.07 -14.39
N SER A 420 -19.03 17.36 -14.68
CA SER A 420 -20.13 17.75 -15.55
C SER A 420 -19.82 17.57 -17.04
N ASN A 421 -18.53 17.50 -17.41
CA ASN A 421 -18.08 17.24 -18.77
C ASN A 421 -18.00 15.73 -19.02
N GLU A 422 -18.76 15.20 -19.98
CA GLU A 422 -18.81 13.74 -20.25
C GLU A 422 -17.45 13.10 -20.53
N HIS A 423 -16.61 13.78 -21.33
CA HIS A 423 -15.29 13.26 -21.68
C HIS A 423 -14.35 13.22 -20.47
N GLU A 424 -14.30 14.31 -19.70
CA GLU A 424 -13.51 14.34 -18.46
C GLU A 424 -14.07 13.40 -17.39
N CYS A 425 -15.39 13.19 -17.36
CA CYS A 425 -16.03 12.25 -16.45
C CYS A 425 -15.59 10.80 -16.72
N LEU A 426 -15.51 10.40 -18.00
CA LEU A 426 -15.01 9.08 -18.39
C LEU A 426 -13.53 8.90 -18.02
N ILE A 427 -12.69 9.90 -18.31
CA ILE A 427 -11.27 9.90 -17.93
C ILE A 427 -11.14 9.80 -16.41
N LEU A 428 -11.88 10.61 -15.66
CA LEU A 428 -11.86 10.61 -14.20
C LEU A 428 -12.30 9.26 -13.62
N ARG A 429 -13.36 8.64 -14.16
CA ARG A 429 -13.79 7.29 -13.75
C ARG A 429 -12.65 6.29 -13.93
N SER A 430 -11.98 6.35 -15.08
CA SER A 430 -10.84 5.49 -15.39
C SER A 430 -9.65 5.75 -14.46
N MET A 431 -9.37 7.02 -14.14
CA MET A 431 -8.32 7.42 -13.18
C MET A 431 -8.61 6.82 -11.81
N LEU A 432 -9.85 6.95 -11.32
CA LEU A 432 -10.25 6.45 -10.02
C LEU A 432 -10.17 4.93 -9.94
N VAL A 433 -10.64 4.21 -10.97
CA VAL A 433 -10.50 2.75 -11.07
C VAL A 433 -9.03 2.33 -11.04
N GLN A 434 -8.17 3.00 -11.81
CA GLN A 434 -6.75 2.69 -11.85
C GLN A 434 -6.04 3.02 -10.52
N CYS A 435 -6.37 4.15 -9.89
CA CYS A 435 -5.84 4.55 -8.59
C CYS A 435 -6.25 3.57 -7.48
N LEU A 436 -7.48 3.03 -7.53
CA LEU A 436 -7.95 2.02 -6.57
C LEU A 436 -7.29 0.67 -6.80
N ARG A 437 -7.12 0.22 -8.05
CA ARG A 437 -6.39 -1.03 -8.38
C ARG A 437 -4.93 -0.96 -7.96
N PHE A 438 -4.29 0.20 -8.13
CA PHE A 438 -2.86 0.39 -7.91
C PHE A 438 -2.55 1.43 -6.81
N TYR A 439 -3.32 1.38 -5.72
CA TYR A 439 -3.19 2.35 -4.62
C TYR A 439 -1.87 2.19 -3.84
N SER A 440 -1.31 0.98 -3.77
CA SER A 440 -0.05 0.72 -3.07
C SER A 440 1.15 0.90 -4.01
N ASN A 441 2.31 1.27 -3.45
CA ASN A 441 3.54 1.38 -4.24
C ASN A 441 4.00 0.02 -4.79
N GLU A 442 3.68 -1.07 -4.10
CA GLU A 442 4.01 -2.42 -4.56
C GLU A 442 3.12 -2.82 -5.75
N SER A 443 1.81 -2.57 -5.67
CA SER A 443 0.89 -2.91 -6.74
C SER A 443 1.12 -2.09 -8.00
N ILE A 444 1.44 -0.79 -7.89
CA ILE A 444 1.82 0.01 -9.06
C ILE A 444 3.11 -0.49 -9.71
N ASN A 445 4.15 -0.80 -8.93
CA ASN A 445 5.42 -1.28 -9.47
C ASN A 445 5.25 -2.63 -10.17
N SER A 446 4.44 -3.52 -9.60
CA SER A 446 4.06 -4.80 -10.23
C SER A 446 3.28 -4.59 -11.52
N ALA A 447 2.28 -3.70 -11.51
CA ALA A 447 1.45 -3.40 -12.67
C ALA A 447 2.26 -2.80 -13.83
N ILE A 448 3.17 -1.90 -13.50
CA ILE A 448 4.14 -1.34 -14.44
C ILE A 448 4.99 -2.46 -15.07
N LEU A 449 5.57 -3.34 -14.25
CA LEU A 449 6.46 -4.41 -14.71
C LEU A 449 5.70 -5.35 -15.66
N ASN A 450 4.43 -5.59 -15.35
CA ASN A 450 3.52 -6.42 -16.14
C ASN A 450 2.83 -5.67 -17.30
N LYS A 451 3.13 -4.38 -17.50
CA LYS A 451 2.49 -3.50 -18.51
C LYS A 451 0.96 -3.44 -18.41
N THR A 452 0.42 -3.52 -17.19
CA THR A 452 -1.01 -3.42 -16.89
C THR A 452 -1.42 -2.06 -16.30
N PHE A 453 -0.46 -1.13 -16.17
CA PHE A 453 -0.71 0.27 -15.85
C PHE A 453 -0.72 1.10 -17.14
N PHE A 454 -1.88 1.69 -17.45
CA PHE A 454 -2.16 2.38 -18.71
C PHE A 454 -2.12 3.91 -18.57
N ASN A 455 -2.11 4.62 -19.70
CA ASN A 455 -2.25 6.08 -19.71
C ASN A 455 -3.74 6.44 -19.73
N VAL A 456 -4.22 7.10 -18.69
CA VAL A 456 -5.65 7.35 -18.53
C VAL A 456 -6.26 8.24 -19.62
N GLN A 457 -5.46 9.12 -20.23
CA GLN A 457 -5.94 9.98 -21.31
C GLN A 457 -6.24 9.17 -22.59
N THR A 458 -5.36 8.26 -22.97
CA THR A 458 -5.44 7.52 -24.24
C THR A 458 -6.17 6.18 -24.09
N ASP A 459 -6.13 5.59 -22.91
CA ASP A 459 -6.50 4.19 -22.67
C ASP A 459 -7.68 4.05 -21.69
N SER A 460 -8.49 5.11 -21.51
CA SER A 460 -9.60 5.16 -20.54
C SER A 460 -10.53 3.95 -20.62
N GLU A 461 -11.02 3.60 -21.82
CA GLU A 461 -11.87 2.42 -22.03
C GLU A 461 -11.15 1.10 -21.74
N GLN A 462 -9.89 0.98 -22.13
CA GLN A 462 -9.08 -0.21 -21.89
C GLN A 462 -8.85 -0.43 -20.39
N ILE A 463 -8.66 0.64 -19.60
CA ILE A 463 -8.54 0.56 -18.14
C ILE A 463 -9.81 -0.06 -17.53
N LEU A 464 -10.98 0.42 -17.94
CA LEU A 464 -12.26 -0.10 -17.47
C LEU A 464 -12.47 -1.55 -17.89
N ARG A 465 -12.13 -1.91 -19.13
CA ARG A 465 -12.24 -3.29 -19.65
C ARG A 465 -11.34 -4.27 -18.89
N VAL A 466 -10.07 -3.93 -18.70
CA VAL A 466 -9.13 -4.80 -17.96
C VAL A 466 -9.55 -4.94 -16.50
N ALA A 467 -9.99 -3.85 -15.86
CA ALA A 467 -10.52 -3.90 -14.51
C ALA A 467 -11.76 -4.81 -14.40
N HIS A 468 -12.64 -4.72 -15.40
CA HIS A 468 -13.83 -5.57 -15.51
C HIS A 468 -13.48 -7.05 -15.67
N GLU A 469 -12.56 -7.39 -16.58
CA GLU A 469 -12.08 -8.76 -16.81
C GLU A 469 -11.46 -9.37 -15.54
N GLU A 470 -10.59 -8.64 -14.85
CA GLU A 470 -10.00 -9.07 -13.57
C GLU A 470 -11.07 -9.29 -12.50
N PHE A 471 -12.03 -8.36 -12.38
CA PHE A 471 -13.12 -8.48 -11.41
C PHE A 471 -14.02 -9.68 -11.71
N ASN A 472 -14.35 -9.92 -12.99
CA ASN A 472 -15.11 -11.09 -13.41
C ASN A 472 -14.37 -12.40 -13.16
N ALA A 473 -13.07 -12.47 -13.46
CA ALA A 473 -12.25 -13.63 -13.16
C ALA A 473 -12.21 -13.90 -11.64
N ASN A 474 -12.06 -12.87 -10.82
CA ASN A 474 -12.09 -13.01 -9.36
C ASN A 474 -13.47 -13.50 -8.88
N ARG A 475 -14.56 -12.94 -9.41
CA ARG A 475 -15.93 -13.39 -9.10
C ARG A 475 -16.14 -14.85 -9.48
N GLN A 476 -15.70 -15.27 -10.68
CA GLN A 476 -15.75 -16.67 -11.12
C GLN A 476 -14.97 -17.59 -10.18
N ASN A 477 -13.77 -17.18 -9.75
CA ASN A 477 -12.96 -17.95 -8.80
C ASN A 477 -13.63 -18.05 -7.42
N LEU A 478 -14.19 -16.95 -6.90
CA LEU A 478 -14.92 -16.95 -5.63
C LEU A 478 -16.17 -17.84 -5.69
N THR A 479 -16.92 -17.75 -6.79
CA THR A 479 -18.06 -18.62 -7.03
C THR A 479 -17.65 -20.08 -7.14
N ALA A 480 -16.61 -20.41 -7.92
CA ALA A 480 -16.10 -21.77 -8.03
C ALA A 480 -15.67 -22.32 -6.67
N ASN A 481 -15.01 -21.50 -5.85
CA ASN A 481 -14.65 -21.85 -4.48
C ASN A 481 -15.88 -22.11 -3.59
N LYS A 482 -16.93 -21.30 -3.71
CA LYS A 482 -18.20 -21.50 -2.98
C LYS A 482 -18.92 -22.78 -3.43
N ILE A 483 -19.02 -23.02 -4.74
CA ILE A 483 -19.60 -24.24 -5.30
C ILE A 483 -18.87 -25.47 -4.75
N GLU A 484 -17.53 -25.42 -4.73
CA GLU A 484 -16.73 -26.51 -4.19
C GLU A 484 -16.93 -26.69 -2.68
N GLN A 485 -17.04 -25.61 -1.91
CA GLN A 485 -17.40 -25.69 -0.48
C GLN A 485 -18.77 -26.33 -0.25
N ILE A 486 -19.77 -25.97 -1.07
CA ILE A 486 -21.11 -26.55 -0.98
C ILE A 486 -21.08 -28.03 -1.37
N ARG A 487 -20.32 -28.40 -2.41
CA ARG A 487 -20.12 -29.80 -2.81
C ARG A 487 -19.49 -30.61 -1.69
N ILE A 488 -18.42 -30.09 -1.09
CA ILE A 488 -17.74 -30.70 0.07
C ILE A 488 -18.72 -30.88 1.23
N PHE A 489 -19.50 -29.84 1.54
CA PHE A 489 -20.51 -29.90 2.59
C PHE A 489 -21.58 -30.96 2.32
N GLU A 490 -22.10 -31.03 1.10
CA GLU A 490 -23.14 -32.00 0.74
C GLU A 490 -22.62 -33.44 0.71
N LEU A 491 -21.40 -33.68 0.21
CA LEU A 491 -20.74 -34.99 0.30
C LEU A 491 -20.56 -35.41 1.75
N ALA A 492 -20.07 -34.50 2.60
CA ALA A 492 -19.88 -34.74 4.02
C ALA A 492 -21.23 -35.03 4.72
N ARG A 493 -22.26 -34.23 4.43
CA ARG A 493 -23.61 -34.38 4.97
C ARG A 493 -24.22 -35.73 4.60
N ARG A 494 -24.16 -36.14 3.33
CA ARG A 494 -24.65 -37.45 2.89
C ARG A 494 -23.87 -38.60 3.50
N THR A 495 -22.57 -38.42 3.70
CA THR A 495 -21.74 -39.40 4.41
C THR A 495 -22.18 -39.53 5.87
N VAL A 496 -22.36 -38.42 6.57
CA VAL A 496 -22.76 -38.41 7.99
C VAL A 496 -24.20 -38.89 8.19
N LEU A 497 -25.14 -38.60 7.29
CA LEU A 497 -26.55 -38.92 7.48
C LEU A 497 -26.99 -40.31 6.98
N THR A 498 -26.08 -41.13 6.44
CA THR A 498 -26.44 -42.49 6.01
C THR A 498 -26.73 -43.41 7.20
N ASN A 499 -27.77 -44.26 7.09
CA ASN A 499 -28.16 -45.21 8.13
C ASN A 499 -27.41 -46.54 8.05
N ASP A 500 -26.64 -46.78 6.98
CA ASP A 500 -25.88 -48.02 6.77
C ASP A 500 -24.39 -47.75 6.97
N ILE A 501 -23.79 -48.42 7.95
CA ILE A 501 -22.38 -48.24 8.28
C ILE A 501 -21.45 -48.64 7.12
N GLY A 502 -21.82 -49.63 6.30
CA GLY A 502 -21.05 -50.02 5.12
C GLY A 502 -21.08 -48.94 4.04
N VAL A 503 -22.18 -48.19 3.92
CA VAL A 503 -22.27 -47.03 3.02
C VAL A 503 -21.40 -45.89 3.54
N TYR A 504 -21.45 -45.62 4.85
CA TYR A 504 -20.58 -44.63 5.50
C TYR A 504 -19.10 -44.96 5.24
N LEU A 505 -18.69 -46.20 5.48
CA LEU A 505 -17.33 -46.67 5.21
C LEU A 505 -16.94 -46.51 3.74
N GLY A 506 -17.84 -46.87 2.82
CA GLY A 506 -17.58 -46.74 1.39
C GLY A 506 -17.37 -45.29 0.96
N ARG A 507 -18.15 -44.36 1.49
CA ARG A 507 -18.01 -42.91 1.24
C ARG A 507 -16.75 -42.35 1.89
N MET A 508 -16.43 -42.75 3.12
CA MET A 508 -15.17 -42.39 3.78
C MET A 508 -13.96 -42.86 2.95
N MET A 509 -13.92 -44.12 2.54
CA MET A 509 -12.83 -44.66 1.71
C MET A 509 -12.72 -44.01 0.33
N ALA A 510 -13.82 -43.50 -0.23
CA ALA A 510 -13.82 -42.85 -1.55
C ALA A 510 -13.42 -41.37 -1.48
N TYR A 511 -13.90 -40.62 -0.48
CA TYR A 511 -13.80 -39.16 -0.45
C TYR A 511 -12.95 -38.60 0.70
N ALA A 512 -12.76 -39.38 1.76
CA ALA A 512 -11.95 -39.03 2.92
C ALA A 512 -11.11 -40.25 3.38
N PRO A 513 -10.27 -40.85 2.51
CA PRO A 513 -9.50 -42.05 2.84
C PRO A 513 -8.47 -41.81 3.94
N THR A 514 -8.17 -40.54 4.21
CA THR A 514 -7.27 -40.07 5.24
C THR A 514 -7.99 -39.17 6.25
N ARG A 515 -7.38 -38.98 7.42
CA ARG A 515 -7.89 -38.10 8.49
C ARG A 515 -7.42 -36.65 8.30
N GLY A 516 -7.64 -36.13 7.11
CA GLY A 516 -7.25 -34.77 6.76
C GLY A 516 -7.92 -34.28 5.48
N GLY A 517 -7.93 -32.96 5.32
CA GLY A 517 -8.53 -32.30 4.17
C GLY A 517 -10.00 -31.91 4.40
N LYS A 518 -10.47 -31.00 3.55
CA LYS A 518 -11.73 -30.26 3.75
C LYS A 518 -12.96 -31.16 3.92
N ILE A 519 -13.02 -32.30 3.22
CA ILE A 519 -14.15 -33.25 3.33
C ILE A 519 -14.15 -33.93 4.70
N PHE A 520 -13.02 -34.46 5.15
CA PHE A 520 -12.90 -35.07 6.47
C PHE A 520 -13.21 -34.07 7.59
N ASP A 521 -12.66 -32.86 7.50
CA ASP A 521 -12.89 -31.79 8.48
C ASP A 521 -14.38 -31.43 8.57
N THR A 522 -15.06 -31.39 7.42
CA THR A 522 -16.51 -31.11 7.36
C THR A 522 -17.34 -32.28 7.90
N ILE A 523 -16.95 -33.54 7.61
CA ILE A 523 -17.58 -34.74 8.20
C ILE A 523 -17.47 -34.70 9.72
N LEU A 524 -16.28 -34.46 10.25
CA LEU A 524 -16.05 -34.38 11.69
C LEU A 524 -16.85 -33.23 12.30
N SER A 525 -16.85 -32.04 11.68
CA SER A 525 -17.63 -30.91 12.17
C SER A 525 -19.13 -31.22 12.23
N LEU A 526 -19.67 -31.92 11.23
CA LEU A 526 -21.08 -32.33 11.19
C LEU A 526 -21.42 -33.42 12.22
N LEU A 527 -20.51 -34.35 12.49
CA LEU A 527 -20.68 -35.36 13.55
C LEU A 527 -20.72 -34.73 14.95
N LEU A 528 -19.98 -33.63 15.13
CA LEU A 528 -19.87 -32.92 16.41
C LEU A 528 -20.88 -31.77 16.55
N ASP A 529 -21.70 -31.52 15.53
CA ASP A 529 -22.72 -30.46 15.55
C ASP A 529 -24.03 -30.97 16.17
N ARG A 530 -24.32 -30.48 17.38
CA ARG A 530 -25.54 -30.83 18.14
C ARG A 530 -26.80 -30.08 17.67
N THR A 531 -26.66 -29.08 16.81
CA THR A 531 -27.79 -28.25 16.37
C THR A 531 -28.60 -28.88 15.24
N GLN A 532 -28.04 -29.88 14.56
CA GLN A 532 -28.69 -30.55 13.43
C GLN A 532 -29.49 -31.78 13.84
N LYS A 533 -30.18 -32.37 12.85
CA LYS A 533 -30.90 -33.64 13.00
C LYS A 533 -29.99 -34.71 13.62
N GLN A 534 -30.57 -35.53 14.48
CA GLN A 534 -29.86 -36.65 15.12
C GLN A 534 -29.12 -37.48 14.07
N VAL A 535 -27.79 -37.56 14.22
CA VAL A 535 -26.94 -38.34 13.32
C VAL A 535 -27.15 -39.83 13.60
N PRO A 536 -27.54 -40.63 12.60
CA PRO A 536 -27.70 -42.07 12.79
C PRO A 536 -26.34 -42.73 13.04
N LEU A 537 -26.28 -43.69 13.95
CA LEU A 537 -25.06 -44.45 14.26
C LEU A 537 -23.86 -43.55 14.63
N LEU A 538 -24.12 -42.47 15.38
CA LEU A 538 -23.10 -41.48 15.74
C LEU A 538 -21.90 -42.13 16.46
N ALA A 539 -22.18 -42.98 17.45
CA ALA A 539 -21.16 -43.66 18.25
C ALA A 539 -20.27 -44.55 17.38
N GLU A 540 -20.86 -45.34 16.49
CA GLU A 540 -20.12 -46.22 15.58
C GLU A 540 -19.26 -45.41 14.60
N LYS A 541 -19.80 -44.32 14.03
CA LYS A 541 -19.07 -43.46 13.08
C LYS A 541 -17.88 -42.77 13.73
N ILE A 542 -18.06 -42.19 14.93
CA ILE A 542 -16.96 -41.57 15.68
C ILE A 542 -15.92 -42.64 16.07
N SER A 543 -16.37 -43.82 16.51
CA SER A 543 -15.47 -44.92 16.86
C SER A 543 -14.60 -45.34 15.67
N ILE A 544 -15.16 -45.42 14.46
CA ILE A 544 -14.39 -45.71 13.24
C ILE A 544 -13.36 -44.61 12.95
N ILE A 545 -13.72 -43.34 13.06
CA ILE A 545 -12.79 -42.22 12.83
C ILE A 545 -11.60 -42.33 13.79
N PHE A 546 -11.88 -42.48 15.09
CA PHE A 546 -10.87 -42.49 16.14
C PHE A 546 -10.03 -43.76 16.13
N THR A 547 -10.64 -44.93 16.04
CA THR A 547 -9.89 -46.21 16.07
C THR A 547 -9.27 -46.57 14.72
N GLY A 548 -9.80 -46.05 13.61
CA GLY A 548 -9.43 -46.44 12.25
C GLY A 548 -9.96 -47.81 11.83
N ARG A 549 -10.76 -48.46 12.68
CA ARG A 549 -11.23 -49.84 12.51
C ARG A 549 -12.74 -49.95 12.57
N TYR A 550 -13.26 -51.01 11.96
CA TYR A 550 -14.66 -51.36 11.99
C TYR A 550 -14.85 -52.80 12.45
N LYS A 551 -15.74 -53.02 13.43
CA LYS A 551 -16.15 -54.35 13.90
C LYS A 551 -17.53 -54.69 13.34
N GLU A 552 -17.65 -55.81 12.64
CA GLU A 552 -18.92 -56.20 12.02
C GLU A 552 -19.87 -56.81 13.06
N HIS A 553 -21.03 -56.19 13.29
CA HIS A 553 -21.98 -56.64 14.33
C HIS A 553 -22.46 -58.09 14.20
N ARG A 554 -22.43 -58.68 13.00
CA ARG A 554 -22.88 -60.06 12.75
C ARG A 554 -21.84 -61.11 13.12
N ASP A 555 -20.57 -60.71 13.24
CA ASP A 555 -19.44 -61.60 13.46
C ASP A 555 -18.45 -60.87 14.36
N ALA A 556 -18.72 -60.91 15.67
CA ALA A 556 -18.03 -60.09 16.68
C ALA A 556 -16.51 -60.29 16.72
N GLU A 557 -15.99 -61.35 16.11
CA GLU A 557 -14.57 -61.64 16.00
C GLU A 557 -13.88 -60.97 14.80
N LYS A 558 -14.64 -60.44 13.82
CA LYS A 558 -14.06 -59.80 12.62
C LYS A 558 -13.92 -58.28 12.78
N GLU A 559 -12.67 -57.86 12.88
CA GLU A 559 -12.24 -56.45 12.85
C GLU A 559 -11.56 -56.14 11.50
N PHE A 560 -11.89 -54.99 10.92
CA PHE A 560 -11.36 -54.52 9.65
C PHE A 560 -10.64 -53.18 9.81
N ASP A 561 -9.48 -53.03 9.18
CA ASP A 561 -8.79 -51.74 9.08
C ASP A 561 -9.42 -50.91 7.96
N VAL A 562 -9.85 -49.70 8.27
CA VAL A 562 -10.63 -48.85 7.36
C VAL A 562 -9.88 -47.55 7.03
N LEU A 563 -9.41 -46.83 8.05
CA LEU A 563 -8.74 -45.55 7.90
C LEU A 563 -7.33 -45.64 8.47
N SER A 564 -6.36 -45.08 7.75
CA SER A 564 -4.95 -45.03 8.20
C SER A 564 -4.42 -46.40 8.66
N ASN A 565 -4.79 -47.48 7.96
CA ASN A 565 -4.42 -48.86 8.31
C ASN A 565 -4.78 -49.27 9.75
N GLY A 566 -5.91 -48.79 10.28
CA GLY A 566 -6.38 -49.15 11.62
C GLY A 566 -5.60 -48.53 12.78
N ILE A 567 -4.74 -47.54 12.49
CA ILE A 567 -4.00 -46.79 13.51
C ILE A 567 -4.98 -45.85 14.21
N ALA A 568 -4.95 -45.78 15.54
CA ALA A 568 -5.80 -44.87 16.31
C ALA A 568 -5.35 -43.40 16.13
N TRP A 569 -6.32 -42.48 16.09
CA TRP A 569 -6.12 -41.04 15.93
C TRP A 569 -6.42 -40.29 17.22
N PHE A 570 -5.49 -39.41 17.58
CA PHE A 570 -5.55 -38.60 18.80
C PHE A 570 -5.54 -37.13 18.37
N PRO A 571 -6.72 -36.51 18.24
CA PRO A 571 -6.80 -35.10 17.92
C PRO A 571 -6.44 -34.24 19.14
N ASP A 572 -6.44 -32.92 18.97
CA ASP A 572 -6.25 -32.01 20.08
C ASP A 572 -7.36 -32.13 21.14
N ARG A 573 -7.08 -31.57 22.32
CA ARG A 573 -8.00 -31.60 23.47
C ARG A 573 -9.34 -30.91 23.19
N SER A 574 -9.39 -29.94 22.29
CA SER A 574 -10.64 -29.26 21.93
C SER A 574 -11.58 -30.22 21.20
N ILE A 575 -11.07 -30.95 20.22
CA ILE A 575 -11.84 -31.97 19.50
C ILE A 575 -12.27 -33.10 20.44
N ILE A 576 -11.39 -33.57 21.33
CA ILE A 576 -11.72 -34.60 22.34
C ILE A 576 -12.91 -34.15 23.20
N ASN A 577 -12.88 -32.93 23.72
CA ASN A 577 -13.98 -32.41 24.55
C ASN A 577 -15.30 -32.35 23.76
N ARG A 578 -15.26 -31.87 22.51
CA ARG A 578 -16.45 -31.83 21.63
C ARG A 578 -16.99 -33.23 21.33
N VAL A 579 -16.13 -34.24 21.22
CA VAL A 579 -16.52 -35.63 21.01
C VAL A 579 -17.14 -36.23 22.27
N LYS A 580 -16.51 -36.03 23.45
CA LYS A 580 -17.06 -36.46 24.74
C LYS A 580 -18.44 -35.84 24.98
N GLU A 581 -18.60 -34.58 24.61
CA GLU A 581 -19.90 -33.94 24.56
C GLU A 581 -20.84 -34.66 23.57
N ALA A 582 -20.49 -34.79 22.29
CA ALA A 582 -21.38 -35.39 21.28
C ALA A 582 -21.84 -36.82 21.62
N LEU A 583 -20.98 -37.66 22.21
CA LEU A 583 -21.26 -39.06 22.55
C LEU A 583 -21.91 -39.25 23.93
N GLY A 584 -21.62 -38.38 24.88
CA GLY A 584 -21.87 -38.64 26.30
C GLY A 584 -20.76 -39.48 26.94
N GLU A 585 -20.74 -39.49 28.27
CA GLU A 585 -19.64 -40.04 29.07
C GLU A 585 -19.47 -41.55 28.88
N ASP A 586 -20.55 -42.33 28.93
CA ASP A 586 -20.49 -43.79 28.82
C ASP A 586 -19.90 -44.25 27.48
N GLN A 587 -20.36 -43.65 26.37
CA GLN A 587 -19.89 -43.99 25.03
C GLN A 587 -18.46 -43.49 24.77
N TRP A 588 -18.08 -42.37 25.37
CA TRP A 588 -16.71 -41.88 25.34
C TRP A 588 -15.75 -42.84 26.06
N ASP A 589 -16.12 -43.28 27.27
CA ASP A 589 -15.28 -44.19 28.05
C ASP A 589 -15.07 -45.53 27.33
N ASP A 590 -16.10 -46.04 26.64
CA ASP A 590 -15.97 -47.22 25.80
C ASP A 590 -15.03 -46.97 24.60
N LEU A 591 -15.12 -45.80 23.96
CA LEU A 591 -14.20 -45.42 22.89
C LEU A 591 -12.75 -45.27 23.38
N ASP A 592 -12.55 -44.64 24.53
CA ASP A 592 -11.23 -44.43 25.13
C ASP A 592 -10.58 -45.76 25.51
N ARG A 593 -11.35 -46.72 26.05
CA ARG A 593 -10.89 -48.11 26.26
C ARG A 593 -10.51 -48.79 24.96
N LEU A 594 -11.27 -48.56 23.87
CA LEU A 594 -10.93 -49.12 22.56
C LEU A 594 -9.64 -48.54 21.98
N MET A 595 -9.32 -47.28 22.29
CA MET A 595 -8.08 -46.63 21.88
C MET A 595 -6.89 -46.97 22.79
N SER A 596 -7.16 -47.30 24.05
CA SER A 596 -6.14 -47.60 25.06
C SER A 596 -5.27 -48.80 24.69
N GLY A 597 -3.96 -48.67 24.88
CA GLY A 597 -2.97 -49.70 24.53
C GLY A 597 -2.71 -49.85 23.02
N ARG A 598 -3.35 -49.04 22.17
CA ARG A 598 -3.07 -49.02 20.73
C ARG A 598 -1.91 -48.06 20.41
N THR A 599 -1.19 -48.42 19.36
CA THR A 599 -0.16 -47.59 18.72
C THR A 599 -0.79 -46.32 18.13
N CYS A 600 -0.32 -45.15 18.58
CA CYS A 600 -0.78 -43.85 18.12
C CYS A 600 0.18 -43.24 17.10
N GLY A 601 -0.34 -42.75 15.98
CA GLY A 601 0.45 -42.00 15.01
C GLY A 601 0.70 -40.56 15.51
N HIS A 602 1.94 -40.10 15.53
CA HIS A 602 2.26 -38.70 15.80
C HIS A 602 1.73 -37.79 14.68
N VAL A 603 1.10 -36.67 15.05
CA VAL A 603 0.71 -35.61 14.10
C VAL A 603 1.93 -34.75 13.82
N TYR A 604 2.46 -34.80 12.60
CA TYR A 604 3.70 -34.14 12.19
C TYR A 604 3.55 -32.63 12.03
N ARG A 605 2.39 -32.16 11.52
CA ARG A 605 2.08 -30.76 11.18
C ARG A 605 0.62 -30.64 10.72
N LEU A 606 0.06 -29.42 10.69
CA LEU A 606 -1.35 -29.21 10.30
C LEU A 606 -1.66 -29.57 8.84
N SER A 607 -0.67 -29.51 7.94
CA SER A 607 -0.83 -29.95 6.54
C SER A 607 -0.41 -31.40 6.36
N ASP A 608 -1.18 -32.17 5.59
CA ASP A 608 -0.90 -33.58 5.31
C ASP A 608 0.16 -33.79 4.20
N ILE A 609 1.05 -32.82 4.00
CA ILE A 609 2.09 -32.87 2.99
C ILE A 609 3.22 -33.79 3.48
N PRO A 610 3.70 -34.76 2.68
CA PRO A 610 4.85 -35.60 3.03
C PRO A 610 6.09 -34.78 3.36
N ASN A 611 6.80 -35.17 4.41
CA ASN A 611 8.10 -34.61 4.73
C ASN A 611 9.16 -35.14 3.76
N ARG A 612 10.40 -34.72 3.95
CA ARG A 612 11.55 -35.09 3.09
C ARG A 612 11.79 -36.61 3.04
N HIS A 613 11.21 -37.36 3.98
CA HIS A 613 11.32 -38.82 4.11
C HIS A 613 10.02 -39.54 3.68
N GLY A 614 9.07 -38.83 3.09
CA GLY A 614 7.80 -39.41 2.62
C GLY A 614 6.74 -39.62 3.70
N TYR A 615 6.99 -39.22 4.95
CA TYR A 615 6.02 -39.36 6.05
C TYR A 615 5.14 -38.11 6.22
N CYS A 616 3.84 -38.31 6.47
CA CYS A 616 2.85 -37.28 6.79
C CYS A 616 1.88 -37.79 7.85
N ASN A 617 0.84 -37.01 8.19
CA ASN A 617 -0.17 -37.46 9.18
C ASN A 617 -0.90 -38.71 8.69
N SER A 618 -1.10 -38.83 7.38
CA SER A 618 -1.73 -39.99 6.73
C SER A 618 -0.80 -41.16 6.44
N HIS A 619 0.51 -40.94 6.51
CA HIS A 619 1.54 -41.97 6.39
C HIS A 619 2.60 -41.77 7.48
N PRO A 620 2.25 -42.04 8.75
CA PRO A 620 3.12 -41.72 9.87
C PRO A 620 4.38 -42.59 9.86
N ASN A 621 5.51 -42.01 10.26
CA ASN A 621 6.76 -42.76 10.52
C ASN A 621 6.50 -43.80 11.63
N PRO A 622 6.70 -45.10 11.34
CA PRO A 622 6.51 -46.19 12.31
C PRO A 622 7.35 -46.03 13.59
N LEU A 623 8.48 -45.30 13.51
CA LEU A 623 9.39 -45.07 14.63
C LEU A 623 8.93 -43.98 15.61
N LEU A 624 7.94 -43.16 15.22
CA LEU A 624 7.39 -42.08 16.05
C LEU A 624 6.00 -42.43 16.59
N VAL A 625 5.66 -43.72 16.53
CA VAL A 625 4.40 -44.25 17.04
C VAL A 625 4.57 -44.51 18.54
N VAL A 626 3.85 -43.75 19.37
CA VAL A 626 3.87 -43.92 20.83
C VAL A 626 2.72 -44.86 21.23
N GLN A 627 2.80 -45.52 22.38
CA GLN A 627 1.63 -46.19 22.95
C GLN A 627 0.83 -45.19 23.79
N TRP A 628 -0.48 -45.14 23.59
CA TRP A 628 -1.36 -44.38 24.47
C TRP A 628 -1.35 -45.00 25.88
N SER A 629 -0.92 -44.22 26.86
CA SER A 629 -1.10 -44.51 28.29
C SER A 629 -2.17 -43.54 28.81
N PRO A 630 -3.20 -44.04 29.51
CA PRO A 630 -4.28 -43.22 30.04
C PRO A 630 -3.80 -42.11 30.98
#